data_AF-A0A2M8KHJ1-F1
#
_entry.id   AF-A0A2M8KHJ1-F1
#
_cell.length_a   1.000
_cell.length_b   1.000
_cell.length_c   1.000
_cell.angle_alpha   90.00
_cell.angle_beta   90.00
_cell.angle_gamma   90.00
#
_symmetry.space_group_name_H-M   'P 1'
#
loop_
_entity.id
_entity.type
_entity.pdbx_description
1 polymer ?
#
loop_
_entity_poly.entity_id
_entity_poly.type
_entity_poly.pdbx_seq_one_letter_code
_entity_poly.pdbx_strand_id
1 'polypeptide(L)'
;MSKNIQNNQHYFKVSQENPETSLDNFYIFDNKNPNLKKYVKNTKEIKEILTTIKTLQKKKENPKIINKYFEELQKSLSEFSNCSEFICFVNACDNTLGAVRKDLDLIKKITRRYFSKRLLRDLVPEEWIQAIIDSNSSRKKGKCGELKLTLILKKLGFKEVKTWEEFNKSNKCVAQFSKVFSVKKVKENLKVKLKAKKQGKKLDLIIRYKNKIFLIEAKHLNTSGGGQDKQISELIEILNLKEKTPNISYISFLDGSYSNILISNSRAGDKLKTQRKEIKKYLKKNPKNYWLNTAGLKTLFSDLAKS
;
A
#
# COMPACT_ATOMS: atom_id res chain seq x y z
N MET A 1 -30.90 -25.69 2.63
CA MET A 1 -31.04 -24.81 3.80
C MET A 1 -30.21 -23.56 3.58
N SER A 2 -30.82 -22.38 3.42
CA SER A 2 -30.06 -21.13 3.34
C SER A 2 -29.42 -20.86 4.70
N LYS A 3 -28.09 -20.77 4.74
CA LYS A 3 -27.42 -20.33 5.98
C LYS A 3 -27.63 -18.82 6.08
N ASN A 4 -28.41 -18.40 7.08
CA ASN A 4 -28.44 -17.01 7.48
C ASN A 4 -27.03 -16.57 7.91
N ILE A 5 -26.66 -15.32 7.59
CA ILE A 5 -25.40 -14.71 8.04
C ILE A 5 -25.30 -14.85 9.57
N GLN A 6 -24.14 -15.30 10.04
CA GLN A 6 -23.88 -15.48 11.46
C GLN A 6 -23.42 -14.17 12.12
N ASN A 7 -23.29 -14.19 13.45
CA ASN A 7 -22.77 -13.05 14.20
C ASN A 7 -21.30 -12.72 13.81
N ASN A 8 -20.88 -11.46 13.91
CA ASN A 8 -19.50 -11.04 13.63
C ASN A 8 -18.44 -11.82 14.42
N GLN A 9 -18.76 -12.28 15.63
CA GLN A 9 -17.89 -13.10 16.46
C GLN A 9 -17.56 -14.45 15.82
N HIS A 10 -18.51 -15.02 15.07
CA HIS A 10 -18.28 -16.25 14.30
C HIS A 10 -17.20 -16.02 13.25
N TYR A 11 -17.34 -15.00 12.41
CA TYR A 11 -16.38 -14.71 11.35
C TYR A 11 -15.01 -14.24 11.88
N PHE A 12 -15.00 -13.59 13.05
CA PHE A 12 -13.76 -13.29 13.76
C PHE A 12 -13.07 -14.58 14.22
N LYS A 13 -13.80 -15.53 14.81
CA LYS A 13 -13.27 -16.84 15.22
C LYS A 13 -12.74 -17.63 14.02
N VAL A 14 -13.46 -17.65 12.90
CA VAL A 14 -12.97 -18.23 11.63
C VAL A 14 -11.64 -17.62 11.22
N SER A 15 -11.48 -16.30 11.35
CA SER A 15 -10.21 -15.61 11.06
C SER A 15 -9.09 -16.05 12.02
N GLN A 16 -9.39 -16.28 13.30
CA GLN A 16 -8.41 -16.77 14.28
C GLN A 16 -7.96 -18.21 13.99
N GLU A 17 -8.89 -19.07 13.57
CA GLU A 17 -8.65 -20.50 13.31
C GLU A 17 -7.98 -20.77 11.96
N ASN A 18 -8.05 -19.80 11.04
CA ASN A 18 -7.50 -19.91 9.69
C ASN A 18 -6.52 -18.75 9.44
N PRO A 19 -5.27 -18.86 9.94
CA PRO A 19 -4.27 -17.81 9.82
C PRO A 19 -3.90 -17.53 8.35
N GLU A 20 -3.46 -16.29 8.08
CA GLU A 20 -2.86 -15.90 6.80
C GLU A 20 -1.58 -16.69 6.54
N THR A 21 -1.31 -17.00 5.28
CA THR A 21 -0.06 -17.64 4.88
C THR A 21 1.10 -16.66 4.94
N SER A 22 2.30 -17.16 5.23
CA SER A 22 3.52 -16.32 5.26
C SER A 22 3.97 -15.91 3.85
N LEU A 23 3.62 -16.71 2.84
CA LEU A 23 3.84 -16.44 1.42
C LEU A 23 2.48 -16.43 0.72
N ASP A 24 2.08 -15.25 0.26
CA ASP A 24 0.87 -15.07 -0.53
C ASP A 24 1.26 -14.48 -1.88
N ASN A 25 0.94 -15.20 -2.95
CA ASN A 25 1.26 -14.86 -4.34
C ASN A 25 0.76 -13.48 -4.76
N PHE A 26 -0.27 -12.92 -4.11
CA PHE A 26 -0.71 -11.54 -4.38
C PHE A 26 0.34 -10.47 -4.02
N TYR A 27 1.28 -10.82 -3.15
CA TYR A 27 2.28 -9.90 -2.59
C TYR A 27 3.73 -10.31 -2.90
N ILE A 28 3.92 -11.34 -3.74
CA ILE A 28 5.22 -11.81 -4.22
C ILE A 28 5.54 -11.11 -5.54
N PHE A 29 6.74 -10.52 -5.60
CA PHE A 29 7.28 -9.84 -6.79
C PHE A 29 8.73 -10.29 -6.99
N ASP A 30 8.90 -11.57 -7.25
CA ASP A 30 10.18 -12.28 -7.38
C ASP A 30 10.76 -12.29 -8.80
N ASN A 31 9.92 -11.97 -9.79
CA ASN A 31 10.37 -11.80 -11.17
C ASN A 31 11.25 -10.56 -11.36
N LYS A 32 12.31 -10.71 -12.17
CA LYS A 32 13.14 -9.57 -12.60
C LYS A 32 12.27 -8.47 -13.20
N ASN A 33 12.65 -7.21 -12.96
CA ASN A 33 11.93 -6.08 -13.53
C ASN A 33 12.02 -6.13 -15.07
N PRO A 34 10.91 -6.03 -15.81
CA PRO A 34 10.95 -6.07 -17.27
C PRO A 34 11.77 -4.94 -17.90
N ASN A 35 11.95 -3.82 -17.18
CA ASN A 35 12.77 -2.69 -17.61
C ASN A 35 14.19 -2.69 -17.01
N LEU A 36 14.65 -3.78 -16.38
CA LEU A 36 15.96 -3.85 -15.68
C LEU A 36 17.11 -3.35 -16.57
N LYS A 37 17.15 -3.76 -17.84
CA LYS A 37 18.18 -3.31 -18.80
C LYS A 37 18.21 -1.79 -18.99
N LYS A 38 17.05 -1.11 -18.93
CA LYS A 38 16.97 0.36 -19.03
C LYS A 38 17.55 1.03 -17.79
N TYR A 39 17.26 0.49 -16.60
CA TYR A 39 17.87 0.95 -15.35
C TYR A 39 19.39 0.79 -15.36
N VAL A 40 19.88 -0.35 -15.83
CA VAL A 40 21.33 -0.63 -15.95
C VAL A 40 21.99 0.36 -16.89
N LYS A 41 21.43 0.54 -18.10
CA LYS A 41 21.96 1.48 -19.09
C LYS A 41 22.04 2.91 -18.54
N ASN A 42 20.95 3.39 -17.94
CA ASN A 42 20.92 4.75 -17.42
C ASN A 42 21.84 4.94 -16.20
N THR A 43 22.01 3.90 -15.36
CA THR A 43 22.97 3.94 -14.25
C THR A 43 24.42 4.00 -14.74
N LYS A 44 24.75 3.28 -15.82
CA LYS A 44 26.07 3.37 -16.47
C LYS A 44 26.36 4.78 -16.98
N GLU A 45 25.41 5.36 -17.72
CA GLU A 45 25.50 6.73 -18.23
C GLU A 45 25.73 7.76 -17.10
N ILE A 46 24.96 7.68 -16.02
CA ILE A 46 25.13 8.55 -14.85
C ILE A 46 26.55 8.41 -14.26
N LYS A 47 27.06 7.18 -14.15
CA LYS A 47 28.41 6.95 -13.62
C LYS A 47 29.50 7.48 -14.53
N GLU A 48 29.39 7.29 -15.83
CA GLU A 48 30.33 7.82 -16.83
C GLU A 48 30.44 9.34 -16.72
N ILE A 49 29.30 10.03 -16.62
CA ILE A 49 29.27 11.48 -16.46
C ILE A 49 29.86 11.91 -15.10
N LEU A 50 29.50 11.23 -14.01
CA LEU A 50 30.06 11.52 -12.67
C LEU A 50 31.57 11.31 -12.61
N THR A 51 32.08 10.22 -13.22
CA THR A 51 33.52 9.94 -13.33
C THR A 51 34.22 11.00 -14.15
N THR A 52 33.61 11.44 -15.25
CA THR A 52 34.11 12.55 -16.07
C THR A 52 34.21 13.84 -15.27
N ILE A 53 33.13 14.26 -14.59
CA ILE A 53 33.12 15.45 -13.72
C ILE A 53 34.24 15.37 -12.68
N LYS A 54 34.36 14.25 -11.97
CA LYS A 54 35.38 14.06 -10.93
C LYS A 54 36.80 14.16 -11.49
N THR A 55 37.02 13.59 -12.68
CA THR A 55 38.33 13.61 -13.35
C THR A 55 38.70 15.02 -13.80
N LEU A 56 37.77 15.76 -14.42
CA LEU A 56 37.99 17.14 -14.85
C LEU A 56 38.25 18.07 -13.65
N GLN A 57 37.52 17.88 -12.55
CA GLN A 57 37.77 18.62 -11.30
C GLN A 57 39.17 18.35 -10.73
N LYS A 58 39.62 17.09 -10.72
CA LYS A 58 40.98 16.72 -10.27
C LYS A 58 42.06 17.34 -11.15
N LYS A 59 41.84 17.42 -12.46
CA LYS A 59 42.75 18.04 -13.42
C LYS A 59 42.70 19.57 -13.43
N LYS A 60 41.86 20.19 -12.58
CA LYS A 60 41.63 21.64 -12.52
C LYS A 60 41.23 22.22 -13.89
N GLU A 61 40.42 21.47 -14.64
CA GLU A 61 39.93 21.88 -15.95
C GLU A 61 39.04 23.13 -15.85
N ASN A 62 38.83 23.80 -16.99
CA ASN A 62 37.98 24.99 -17.07
C ASN A 62 36.59 24.76 -16.44
N PRO A 63 36.16 25.58 -15.45
CA PRO A 63 34.85 25.46 -14.80
C PRO A 63 33.66 25.47 -15.77
N LYS A 64 33.76 26.18 -16.91
CA LYS A 64 32.72 26.18 -17.94
C LYS A 64 32.55 24.81 -18.59
N ILE A 65 33.65 24.08 -18.81
CA ILE A 65 33.63 22.71 -19.34
C ILE A 65 33.00 21.76 -18.32
N ILE A 66 33.42 21.86 -17.05
CA ILE A 66 32.86 21.05 -15.96
C ILE A 66 31.35 21.31 -15.81
N ASN A 67 30.90 22.55 -15.99
CA ASN A 67 29.49 22.91 -15.92
C ASN A 67 28.64 22.22 -17.01
N LYS A 68 29.18 22.05 -18.23
CA LYS A 68 28.49 21.31 -19.30
C LYS A 68 28.18 19.87 -18.88
N TYR A 69 29.12 19.19 -18.22
CA TYR A 69 28.88 17.83 -17.73
C TYR A 69 27.89 17.77 -16.56
N PHE A 70 27.76 18.83 -15.76
CA PHE A 70 26.66 18.90 -14.78
C PHE A 70 25.29 19.03 -15.46
N GLU A 71 25.20 19.78 -16.55
CA GLU A 71 23.98 19.87 -17.36
C GLU A 71 23.66 18.54 -18.06
N GLU A 72 24.68 17.85 -18.59
CA GLU A 72 24.53 16.49 -19.14
C GLU A 72 24.07 15.50 -18.07
N LEU A 73 24.66 15.54 -16.87
CA LEU A 73 24.22 14.72 -15.75
C LEU A 73 22.74 14.96 -15.48
N GLN A 74 22.32 16.23 -15.37
CA GLN A 74 20.92 16.58 -15.13
C GLN A 74 19.99 16.08 -16.24
N LYS A 75 20.40 16.17 -17.52
CA LYS A 75 19.64 15.69 -18.68
C LYS A 75 19.53 14.16 -18.72
N SER A 76 20.58 13.44 -18.31
CA SER A 76 20.58 11.98 -18.22
C SER A 76 19.64 11.43 -17.15
N LEU A 77 19.28 12.25 -16.15
CA LEU A 77 18.35 11.85 -15.10
C LEU A 77 16.93 11.64 -15.66
N SER A 78 16.44 10.42 -15.52
CA SER A 78 15.14 9.94 -16.01
C SER A 78 14.40 9.15 -14.94
N GLU A 79 13.23 8.62 -15.25
CA GLU A 79 12.52 7.69 -14.37
C GLU A 79 13.32 6.41 -14.07
N PHE A 80 14.26 6.04 -14.97
CA PHE A 80 15.16 4.90 -14.80
C PHE A 80 16.37 5.21 -13.90
N SER A 81 16.51 6.43 -13.40
CA SER A 81 17.62 6.80 -12.51
C SER A 81 17.33 6.49 -11.04
N ASN A 82 16.06 6.25 -10.68
CA ASN A 82 15.64 6.15 -9.28
C ASN A 82 16.25 4.96 -8.51
N CYS A 83 16.86 4.00 -9.22
CA CYS A 83 17.56 2.85 -8.64
C CYS A 83 19.09 2.93 -8.81
N SER A 84 19.63 4.06 -9.25
CA SER A 84 21.08 4.29 -9.30
C SER A 84 21.64 4.65 -7.91
N GLU A 85 22.90 4.31 -7.63
CA GLU A 85 23.50 4.63 -6.32
C GLU A 85 23.56 6.14 -6.06
N PHE A 86 23.73 6.93 -7.12
CA PHE A 86 23.73 8.39 -7.03
C PHE A 86 22.36 8.93 -6.57
N ILE A 87 21.26 8.45 -7.15
CA ILE A 87 19.92 8.89 -6.73
C ILE A 87 19.53 8.34 -5.35
N CYS A 88 20.00 7.14 -4.99
CA CYS A 88 19.88 6.67 -3.61
C CYS A 88 20.60 7.63 -2.64
N PHE A 89 21.75 8.19 -3.02
CA PHE A 89 22.43 9.21 -2.22
C PHE A 89 21.72 10.57 -2.23
N VAL A 90 21.10 10.98 -3.35
CA VAL A 90 20.21 12.16 -3.38
C VAL A 90 19.11 12.02 -2.33
N ASN A 91 18.48 10.84 -2.23
CA ASN A 91 17.47 10.56 -1.21
C ASN A 91 18.06 10.61 0.21
N ALA A 92 19.29 10.14 0.41
CA ALA A 92 19.99 10.24 1.69
C ALA A 92 20.37 11.69 2.08
N CYS A 93 20.38 12.62 1.11
CA CYS A 93 20.54 14.06 1.30
C CYS A 93 19.19 14.80 1.48
N ASP A 94 18.14 14.09 1.90
CA ASP A 94 16.78 14.63 2.07
C ASP A 94 16.26 15.37 0.83
N ASN A 95 16.52 14.78 -0.34
CA ASN A 95 16.12 15.34 -1.62
C ASN A 95 15.51 14.27 -2.52
N THR A 96 14.96 14.69 -3.65
CA THR A 96 14.32 13.77 -4.60
C THR A 96 14.92 13.91 -5.99
N LEU A 97 14.81 12.83 -6.77
CA LEU A 97 15.10 12.84 -8.21
C LEU A 97 14.45 14.03 -8.93
N GLY A 98 13.18 14.32 -8.62
CA GLY A 98 12.45 15.43 -9.23
C GLY A 98 13.04 16.80 -8.93
N ALA A 99 13.59 16.99 -7.72
CA ALA A 99 14.24 18.25 -7.33
C ALA A 99 15.56 18.45 -8.09
N VAL A 100 16.44 17.45 -8.09
CA VAL A 100 17.75 17.55 -8.78
C VAL A 100 17.64 17.66 -10.30
N ARG A 101 16.55 17.16 -10.89
CA ARG A 101 16.24 17.35 -12.33
C ARG A 101 15.90 18.79 -12.70
N LYS A 102 15.48 19.61 -11.74
CA LYS A 102 15.06 21.01 -11.96
C LYS A 102 16.09 22.02 -11.50
N ASP A 103 16.93 21.66 -10.53
CA ASP A 103 17.87 22.57 -9.89
C ASP A 103 19.32 22.11 -10.15
N LEU A 104 20.00 22.84 -11.04
CA LEU A 104 21.40 22.58 -11.41
C LEU A 104 22.38 22.91 -10.28
N ASP A 105 22.06 23.84 -9.38
CA ASP A 105 22.94 24.14 -8.26
C ASP A 105 22.80 23.09 -7.16
N LEU A 106 21.61 22.55 -6.97
CA LEU A 106 21.38 21.39 -6.11
C LEU A 106 22.14 20.16 -6.60
N ILE A 107 22.09 19.83 -7.90
CA ILE A 107 22.82 18.67 -8.43
C ILE A 107 24.33 18.82 -8.23
N LYS A 108 24.89 20.03 -8.41
CA LYS A 108 26.30 20.33 -8.11
C LYS A 108 26.64 20.12 -6.64
N LYS A 109 25.83 20.66 -5.73
CA LYS A 109 26.03 20.54 -4.27
C LYS A 109 26.00 19.07 -3.83
N ILE A 110 25.01 18.31 -4.29
CA ILE A 110 24.89 16.89 -3.94
C ILE A 110 26.02 16.06 -4.57
N THR A 111 26.41 16.34 -5.80
CA THR A 111 27.53 15.63 -6.46
C THR A 111 28.85 15.84 -5.72
N ARG A 112 29.13 17.06 -5.25
CA ARG A 112 30.31 17.32 -4.39
C ARG A 112 30.27 16.50 -3.11
N ARG A 113 29.10 16.45 -2.44
CA ARG A 113 28.90 15.60 -1.26
C ARG A 113 29.10 14.12 -1.58
N TYR A 114 28.56 13.65 -2.70
CA TYR A 114 28.71 12.28 -3.18
C TYR A 114 30.18 11.91 -3.32
N PHE A 115 30.97 12.74 -4.03
CA PHE A 115 32.40 12.50 -4.22
C PHE A 115 33.21 12.48 -2.91
N SER A 116 32.80 13.26 -1.90
CA SER A 116 33.45 13.28 -0.59
C SER A 116 33.10 12.10 0.31
N LYS A 117 31.98 11.40 0.04
CA LYS A 117 31.43 10.35 0.93
C LYS A 117 31.34 8.98 0.27
N ARG A 118 31.58 8.87 -1.03
CA ARG A 118 31.40 7.64 -1.81
C ARG A 118 32.56 7.42 -2.78
N LEU A 119 32.88 6.16 -2.98
CA LEU A 119 33.79 5.73 -4.04
C LEU A 119 32.99 5.62 -5.35
N LEU A 120 33.54 6.17 -6.43
CA LEU A 120 33.04 5.90 -7.78
C LEU A 120 33.70 4.62 -8.27
N ARG A 121 32.88 3.62 -8.57
CA ARG A 121 33.29 2.38 -9.22
C ARG A 121 32.50 2.22 -10.50
N ASP A 122 33.17 1.82 -11.57
CA ASP A 122 32.56 1.70 -12.91
C ASP A 122 31.63 0.49 -13.06
N LEU A 123 31.69 -0.44 -12.09
CA LEU A 123 30.84 -1.62 -12.08
C LEU A 123 29.36 -1.24 -11.82
N VAL A 124 28.46 -1.75 -12.67
CA VAL A 124 27.00 -1.62 -12.51
C VAL A 124 26.36 -3.01 -12.60
N PRO A 125 26.37 -3.81 -11.53
CA PRO A 125 25.77 -5.14 -11.53
C PRO A 125 24.25 -5.02 -11.63
N GLU A 126 23.63 -5.86 -12.46
CA GLU A 126 22.17 -5.86 -12.61
C GLU A 126 21.49 -6.26 -11.29
N GLU A 127 22.12 -7.14 -10.52
CA GLU A 127 21.65 -7.65 -9.24
C GLU A 127 21.51 -6.54 -8.20
N TRP A 128 22.41 -5.56 -8.20
CA TRP A 128 22.36 -4.44 -7.26
C TRP A 128 21.18 -3.53 -7.55
N ILE A 129 20.92 -3.27 -8.84
CA ILE A 129 19.77 -2.50 -9.29
C ILE A 129 18.48 -3.26 -8.98
N GLN A 130 18.43 -4.56 -9.26
CA GLN A 130 17.29 -5.40 -8.94
C GLN A 130 17.01 -5.42 -7.43
N ALA A 131 18.04 -5.55 -6.58
CA ALA A 131 17.87 -5.49 -5.12
C ALA A 131 17.27 -4.15 -4.65
N ILE A 132 17.66 -3.02 -5.26
CA ILE A 132 17.05 -1.71 -4.96
C ILE A 132 15.58 -1.69 -5.41
N ILE A 133 15.27 -2.24 -6.59
CA ILE A 133 13.87 -2.37 -7.07
C ILE A 133 13.04 -3.22 -6.11
N ASP A 134 13.58 -4.34 -5.64
CA ASP A 134 12.90 -5.28 -4.74
C ASP A 134 12.67 -4.66 -3.35
N SER A 135 13.63 -3.87 -2.85
CA SER A 135 13.46 -3.11 -1.61
C SER A 135 12.28 -2.13 -1.67
N ASN A 136 11.96 -1.63 -2.86
CA ASN A 136 10.84 -0.72 -3.12
C ASN A 136 9.49 -1.45 -3.35
N SER A 137 9.47 -2.79 -3.38
CA SER A 137 8.27 -3.60 -3.66
C SER A 137 7.14 -3.37 -2.66
N SER A 138 7.46 -2.99 -1.41
CA SER A 138 6.49 -2.67 -0.36
C SER A 138 5.45 -1.63 -0.80
N ARG A 139 5.84 -0.65 -1.61
CA ARG A 139 4.95 0.40 -2.14
C ARG A 139 3.88 -0.14 -3.08
N LYS A 140 4.14 -1.28 -3.74
CA LYS A 140 3.18 -1.93 -4.67
C LYS A 140 2.10 -2.72 -3.92
N LYS A 141 2.37 -3.15 -2.67
CA LYS A 141 1.51 -4.07 -1.91
C LYS A 141 0.14 -3.49 -1.54
N GLY A 142 0.03 -2.17 -1.36
CA GLY A 142 -1.25 -1.52 -1.04
C GLY A 142 -2.34 -1.80 -2.09
N LYS A 143 -2.02 -1.57 -3.36
CA LYS A 143 -2.93 -1.84 -4.49
C LYS A 143 -3.23 -3.34 -4.66
N CYS A 144 -2.29 -4.21 -4.30
CA CYS A 144 -2.52 -5.66 -4.35
C CYS A 144 -3.59 -6.13 -3.38
N GLY A 145 -3.70 -5.50 -2.20
CA GLY A 145 -4.76 -5.84 -1.23
C GLY A 145 -6.15 -5.62 -1.81
N GLU A 146 -6.37 -4.46 -2.45
CA GLU A 146 -7.63 -4.16 -3.14
C GLU A 146 -7.93 -5.18 -4.26
N LEU A 147 -6.92 -5.52 -5.06
CA LEU A 147 -7.06 -6.50 -6.15
C LEU A 147 -7.40 -7.90 -5.63
N LYS A 148 -6.72 -8.37 -4.57
CA LYS A 148 -6.99 -9.66 -3.92
C LYS A 148 -8.44 -9.74 -3.45
N LEU A 149 -8.90 -8.72 -2.75
CA LEU A 149 -10.28 -8.65 -2.25
C LEU A 149 -11.31 -8.66 -3.39
N THR A 150 -11.11 -7.84 -4.42
CA THR A 150 -12.00 -7.81 -5.59
C THR A 150 -12.04 -9.17 -6.30
N LEU A 151 -10.90 -9.87 -6.44
CA LEU A 151 -10.85 -11.19 -7.06
C LEU A 151 -11.57 -12.26 -6.23
N ILE A 152 -11.44 -12.24 -4.91
CA ILE A 152 -12.21 -13.11 -4.00
C ILE A 152 -13.72 -12.89 -4.22
N LEU A 153 -14.15 -11.64 -4.25
CA LEU A 153 -15.56 -11.29 -4.43
C LEU A 153 -16.08 -11.69 -5.83
N LYS A 154 -15.29 -11.47 -6.88
CA LYS A 154 -15.61 -11.92 -8.25
C LYS A 154 -15.83 -13.43 -8.33
N LYS A 155 -14.94 -14.22 -7.70
CA LYS A 155 -15.10 -15.69 -7.61
C LYS A 155 -16.38 -16.12 -6.88
N LEU A 156 -16.88 -15.27 -5.98
CA LEU A 156 -18.16 -15.45 -5.29
C LEU A 156 -19.36 -14.86 -6.07
N GLY A 157 -19.16 -14.42 -7.31
CA GLY A 157 -20.21 -13.90 -8.19
C GLY A 157 -20.59 -12.44 -7.97
N PHE A 158 -19.74 -11.62 -7.33
CA PHE A 158 -19.94 -10.18 -7.26
C PHE A 158 -19.46 -9.50 -8.53
N LYS A 159 -20.32 -8.68 -9.14
CA LYS A 159 -19.97 -7.87 -10.31
C LYS A 159 -19.16 -6.65 -9.89
N GLU A 160 -18.03 -6.40 -10.52
CA GLU A 160 -17.33 -5.13 -10.35
C GLU A 160 -18.06 -4.02 -11.12
N VAL A 161 -18.31 -2.89 -10.46
CA VAL A 161 -19.03 -1.74 -11.03
C VAL A 161 -18.20 -0.46 -10.91
N LYS A 162 -18.41 0.47 -11.82
CA LYS A 162 -17.65 1.73 -11.91
C LYS A 162 -18.50 2.97 -11.69
N THR A 163 -19.83 2.85 -11.74
CA THR A 163 -20.76 3.98 -11.58
C THR A 163 -21.79 3.73 -10.47
N TRP A 164 -22.33 4.81 -9.90
CA TRP A 164 -23.42 4.72 -8.91
C TRP A 164 -24.70 4.13 -9.50
N GLU A 165 -24.94 4.35 -10.80
CA GLU A 165 -26.08 3.77 -11.50
C GLU A 165 -25.99 2.24 -11.55
N GLU A 166 -24.84 1.70 -11.98
CA GLU A 166 -24.58 0.26 -11.97
C GLU A 166 -24.64 -0.32 -10.55
N PHE A 167 -24.06 0.41 -9.58
CA PHE A 167 -24.11 0.03 -8.18
C PHE A 167 -25.56 -0.10 -7.71
N ASN A 168 -26.41 0.89 -8.01
CA ASN A 168 -27.84 0.96 -7.64
C ASN A 168 -28.73 -0.06 -8.35
N LYS A 169 -28.44 -0.40 -9.60
CA LYS A 169 -29.16 -1.43 -10.34
C LYS A 169 -28.77 -2.86 -9.92
N SER A 170 -27.57 -3.06 -9.40
CA SER A 170 -27.08 -4.39 -9.04
C SER A 170 -27.35 -4.75 -7.58
N ASN A 171 -27.93 -5.93 -7.36
CA ASN A 171 -28.09 -6.52 -6.03
C ASN A 171 -26.85 -7.25 -5.52
N LYS A 172 -25.78 -7.37 -6.32
CA LYS A 172 -24.58 -8.14 -5.94
C LYS A 172 -23.36 -7.57 -6.67
N CYS A 173 -22.75 -6.55 -6.09
CA CYS A 173 -21.65 -5.83 -6.72
C CYS A 173 -20.60 -5.30 -5.74
N VAL A 174 -19.43 -4.97 -6.28
CA VAL A 174 -18.31 -4.34 -5.59
C VAL A 174 -17.79 -3.17 -6.40
N ALA A 175 -17.41 -2.10 -5.73
CA ALA A 175 -16.73 -0.94 -6.31
C ALA A 175 -15.53 -0.55 -5.45
N GLN A 176 -14.45 -0.11 -6.11
CA GLN A 176 -13.31 0.52 -5.46
C GLN A 176 -13.57 2.00 -5.20
N PHE A 177 -13.09 2.51 -4.08
CA PHE A 177 -13.15 3.95 -3.80
C PHE A 177 -12.32 4.72 -4.82
N SER A 178 -12.92 5.76 -5.38
CA SER A 178 -12.37 6.50 -6.52
C SER A 178 -12.90 7.93 -6.54
N LYS A 179 -12.69 8.67 -7.64
CA LYS A 179 -13.37 9.96 -7.84
C LYS A 179 -14.90 9.79 -7.95
N VAL A 180 -15.37 8.64 -8.41
CA VAL A 180 -16.81 8.31 -8.53
C VAL A 180 -17.36 7.84 -7.19
N PHE A 181 -16.68 6.89 -6.54
CA PHE A 181 -17.00 6.44 -5.19
C PHE A 181 -16.13 7.15 -4.16
N SER A 182 -16.20 8.49 -4.14
CA SER A 182 -15.47 9.26 -3.15
C SER A 182 -16.18 9.22 -1.80
N VAL A 183 -15.46 9.43 -0.70
CA VAL A 183 -16.06 9.48 0.65
C VAL A 183 -17.22 10.47 0.72
N LYS A 184 -17.09 11.64 0.08
CA LYS A 184 -18.17 12.64 -0.01
C LYS A 184 -19.40 12.06 -0.69
N LYS A 185 -19.24 11.47 -1.88
CA LYS A 185 -20.35 10.87 -2.63
C LYS A 185 -20.97 9.69 -1.91
N VAL A 186 -20.18 8.87 -1.22
CA VAL A 186 -20.67 7.76 -0.39
C VAL A 186 -21.52 8.28 0.77
N LYS A 187 -21.08 9.35 1.46
CA LYS A 187 -21.87 10.01 2.51
C LYS A 187 -23.21 10.51 1.99
N GLU A 188 -23.20 11.18 0.84
CA GLU A 188 -24.41 11.74 0.21
C GLU A 188 -25.38 10.63 -0.24
N ASN A 189 -24.89 9.65 -1.01
CA ASN A 189 -25.72 8.60 -1.61
C ASN A 189 -26.25 7.60 -0.57
N LEU A 190 -25.48 7.30 0.49
CA LEU A 190 -25.85 6.30 1.49
C LEU A 190 -26.34 6.90 2.82
N LYS A 191 -26.32 8.24 2.92
CA LYS A 191 -26.66 8.99 4.14
C LYS A 191 -25.86 8.54 5.37
N VAL A 192 -24.58 8.20 5.16
CA VAL A 192 -23.65 7.78 6.23
C VAL A 192 -22.87 8.96 6.79
N LYS A 193 -22.59 8.94 8.09
CA LYS A 193 -21.81 9.99 8.76
C LYS A 193 -20.33 9.90 8.44
N LEU A 194 -19.77 8.68 8.29
CA LEU A 194 -18.34 8.41 8.04
C LEU A 194 -17.47 9.48 8.70
N LYS A 195 -17.29 9.42 10.04
CA LYS A 195 -16.55 10.41 10.81
C LYS A 195 -15.07 10.43 10.40
N ALA A 196 -14.76 11.13 9.32
CA ALA A 196 -13.41 11.39 8.85
C ALA A 196 -12.75 12.39 9.81
N LYS A 197 -12.30 11.91 10.98
CA LYS A 197 -11.55 12.74 11.93
C LYS A 197 -10.18 13.17 11.39
N LYS A 198 -9.71 12.58 10.29
CA LYS A 198 -8.48 12.98 9.58
C LYS A 198 -8.81 13.15 8.10
N GLN A 199 -8.43 14.31 7.54
CA GLN A 199 -8.62 14.66 6.14
C GLN A 199 -8.14 13.51 5.23
N GLY A 200 -8.97 13.13 4.26
CA GLY A 200 -8.56 12.25 3.16
C GLY A 200 -8.62 10.73 3.39
N LYS A 201 -9.12 10.22 4.53
CA LYS A 201 -9.27 8.78 4.77
C LYS A 201 -10.22 8.14 3.74
N LYS A 202 -9.67 7.39 2.79
CA LYS A 202 -10.43 6.58 1.82
C LYS A 202 -10.52 5.16 2.37
N LEU A 203 -11.75 4.69 2.53
CA LEU A 203 -12.02 3.25 2.54
C LEU A 203 -11.57 2.65 1.21
N ASP A 204 -11.34 1.34 1.18
CA ASP A 204 -10.81 0.68 -0.01
C ASP A 204 -11.94 0.19 -0.92
N LEU A 205 -12.97 -0.46 -0.35
CA LEU A 205 -14.08 -1.06 -1.12
C LEU A 205 -15.46 -0.70 -0.56
N ILE A 206 -16.43 -0.64 -1.47
CA ILE A 206 -17.87 -0.65 -1.16
C ILE A 206 -18.52 -1.86 -1.85
N ILE A 207 -19.30 -2.63 -1.10
CA ILE A 207 -19.95 -3.85 -1.59
C ILE A 207 -21.44 -3.77 -1.30
N ARG A 208 -22.27 -4.15 -2.27
CA ARG A 208 -23.72 -4.32 -2.10
C ARG A 208 -24.10 -5.79 -2.27
N TYR A 209 -24.90 -6.29 -1.33
CA TYR A 209 -25.60 -7.55 -1.43
C TYR A 209 -27.06 -7.38 -1.00
N LYS A 210 -27.99 -7.48 -1.95
CA LYS A 210 -29.40 -7.14 -1.78
C LYS A 210 -29.50 -5.73 -1.15
N ASN A 211 -30.13 -5.61 0.01
CA ASN A 211 -30.26 -4.36 0.77
C ASN A 211 -29.09 -4.06 1.73
N LYS A 212 -28.08 -4.94 1.82
CA LYS A 212 -26.92 -4.80 2.72
C LYS A 212 -25.77 -4.11 1.99
N ILE A 213 -25.10 -3.21 2.69
CA ILE A 213 -23.91 -2.51 2.20
C ILE A 213 -22.76 -2.74 3.17
N PHE A 214 -21.61 -3.10 2.63
CA PHE A 214 -20.37 -3.27 3.38
C PHE A 214 -19.35 -2.24 2.92
N LEU A 215 -18.73 -1.57 3.88
CA LEU A 215 -17.66 -0.62 3.69
C LEU A 215 -16.37 -1.22 4.25
N ILE A 216 -15.38 -1.47 3.40
CA ILE A 216 -14.14 -2.16 3.78
C ILE A 216 -12.99 -1.18 3.84
N GLU A 217 -12.25 -1.22 4.94
CA GLU A 217 -10.85 -0.77 5.00
C GLU A 217 -9.96 -2.00 5.10
N ALA A 218 -8.95 -2.06 4.24
CA ALA A 218 -8.01 -3.15 4.08
C ALA A 218 -6.59 -2.67 4.36
N LYS A 219 -5.86 -3.41 5.18
CA LYS A 219 -4.41 -3.25 5.37
C LYS A 219 -3.72 -4.59 5.18
N HIS A 220 -2.49 -4.54 4.72
CA HIS A 220 -1.60 -5.70 4.64
C HIS A 220 -0.35 -5.43 5.48
N LEU A 221 -0.12 -6.26 6.49
CA LEU A 221 0.98 -6.11 7.45
C LEU A 221 1.66 -7.45 7.72
N ASN A 222 2.99 -7.48 7.63
CA ASN A 222 3.81 -8.65 7.97
C ASN A 222 4.62 -8.47 9.26
N THR A 223 4.74 -7.24 9.77
CA THR A 223 5.52 -6.90 10.96
C THR A 223 4.78 -5.85 11.81
N SER A 224 5.33 -5.56 13.00
CA SER A 224 4.93 -4.45 13.89
C SER A 224 5.93 -3.28 13.86
N GLY A 225 5.46 -2.07 14.12
CA GLY A 225 6.29 -0.85 14.18
C GLY A 225 5.44 0.43 14.12
N GLY A 226 6.04 1.59 14.41
CA GLY A 226 5.30 2.84 14.66
C GLY A 226 4.34 3.27 13.54
N GLY A 227 4.74 3.14 12.27
CA GLY A 227 3.87 3.43 11.12
C GLY A 227 2.73 2.41 10.95
N GLN A 228 2.95 1.16 11.34
CA GLN A 228 1.98 0.06 11.24
C GLN A 228 0.97 0.10 12.38
N ASP A 229 1.40 0.55 13.57
CA ASP A 229 0.52 0.74 14.72
C ASP A 229 -0.60 1.74 14.42
N LYS A 230 -0.27 2.81 13.70
CA LYS A 230 -1.26 3.78 13.21
C LYS A 230 -2.30 3.11 12.31
N GLN A 231 -1.89 2.18 11.44
CA GLN A 231 -2.81 1.46 10.56
C GLN A 231 -3.74 0.52 11.34
N ILE A 232 -3.24 -0.15 12.39
CA ILE A 232 -4.09 -0.95 13.28
C ILE A 232 -5.10 -0.08 14.03
N SER A 233 -4.66 1.06 14.59
CA SER A 233 -5.56 2.02 15.23
C SER A 233 -6.63 2.52 14.26
N GLU A 234 -6.29 2.76 13.00
CA GLU A 234 -7.25 3.13 11.95
C GLU A 234 -8.30 2.04 11.70
N LEU A 235 -7.90 0.77 11.63
CA LEU A 235 -8.83 -0.36 11.52
C LEU A 235 -9.75 -0.48 12.74
N ILE A 236 -9.23 -0.29 13.95
CA ILE A 236 -10.01 -0.33 15.20
C ILE A 236 -11.00 0.84 15.26
N GLU A 237 -10.61 2.03 14.80
CA GLU A 237 -11.50 3.20 14.72
C GLU A 237 -12.70 2.93 13.81
N ILE A 238 -12.48 2.29 12.66
CA ILE A 238 -13.53 1.93 11.69
C ILE A 238 -14.49 0.90 12.28
N LEU A 239 -13.96 -0.09 13.01
CA LEU A 239 -14.77 -1.10 13.70
C LEU A 239 -15.73 -0.48 14.74
N ASN A 240 -15.35 0.65 15.34
CA ASN A 240 -16.17 1.37 16.32
C ASN A 240 -17.25 2.27 15.67
N LEU A 241 -17.25 2.47 14.35
CA LEU A 241 -18.25 3.31 13.68
C LEU A 241 -19.65 2.70 13.78
N LYS A 242 -20.64 3.57 13.96
CA LYS A 242 -22.07 3.20 13.98
C LYS A 242 -22.84 4.19 13.13
N GLU A 243 -23.63 3.67 12.22
CA GLU A 243 -24.48 4.47 11.33
C GLU A 243 -25.94 4.41 11.78
N LYS A 244 -26.68 5.50 11.50
CA LYS A 244 -28.13 5.54 11.71
C LYS A 244 -28.86 4.71 10.65
N THR A 245 -28.33 4.69 9.43
CA THR A 245 -28.90 3.94 8.30
C THR A 245 -28.83 2.44 8.59
N PRO A 246 -29.96 1.72 8.56
CA PRO A 246 -29.95 0.27 8.73
C PRO A 246 -29.21 -0.38 7.55
N ASN A 247 -28.67 -1.58 7.78
CA ASN A 247 -28.02 -2.44 6.78
C ASN A 247 -26.65 -2.00 6.26
N ILE A 248 -26.03 -0.98 6.86
CA ILE A 248 -24.64 -0.61 6.58
C ILE A 248 -23.72 -1.22 7.64
N SER A 249 -22.67 -1.88 7.18
CA SER A 249 -21.71 -2.63 7.99
C SER A 249 -20.29 -2.20 7.63
N TYR A 250 -19.42 -2.08 8.64
CA TYR A 250 -17.99 -1.84 8.42
C TYR A 250 -17.21 -3.14 8.51
N ILE A 251 -16.22 -3.30 7.64
CA ILE A 251 -15.26 -4.40 7.69
C ILE A 251 -13.87 -3.80 7.85
N SER A 252 -13.26 -4.11 8.99
CA SER A 252 -11.83 -3.90 9.23
C SER A 252 -11.09 -5.16 8.78
N PHE A 253 -10.46 -5.09 7.62
CA PHE A 253 -9.75 -6.21 7.01
C PHE A 253 -8.24 -6.09 7.23
N LEU A 254 -7.65 -7.13 7.80
CA LEU A 254 -6.21 -7.21 8.01
C LEU A 254 -5.64 -8.48 7.39
N ASP A 255 -4.84 -8.28 6.36
CA ASP A 255 -4.07 -9.28 5.63
C ASP A 255 -2.61 -9.32 6.12
N GLY A 256 -1.89 -10.36 5.72
CA GLY A 256 -0.49 -10.60 6.04
C GLY A 256 -0.28 -11.29 7.39
N SER A 257 0.95 -11.74 7.61
CA SER A 257 1.29 -12.59 8.76
C SER A 257 1.08 -11.89 10.11
N TYR A 258 1.09 -10.56 10.16
CA TYR A 258 0.82 -9.81 11.39
C TYR A 258 -0.62 -9.97 11.86
N SER A 259 -1.57 -10.26 10.96
CA SER A 259 -2.96 -10.58 11.32
C SER A 259 -3.00 -11.73 12.33
N ASN A 260 -2.21 -12.78 12.09
CA ASN A 260 -2.11 -13.97 12.93
C ASN A 260 -1.64 -13.62 14.35
N ILE A 261 -0.64 -12.74 14.45
CA ILE A 261 -0.14 -12.26 15.73
C ILE A 261 -1.22 -11.44 16.43
N LEU A 262 -1.84 -10.49 15.73
CA LEU A 262 -2.80 -9.57 16.30
C LEU A 262 -4.01 -10.28 16.90
N ILE A 263 -4.60 -11.23 16.16
CA ILE A 263 -5.84 -11.91 16.56
C ILE A 263 -5.62 -13.21 17.33
N SER A 264 -4.37 -13.67 17.49
CA SER A 264 -4.09 -14.87 18.30
C SER A 264 -4.40 -14.68 19.79
N ASN A 265 -4.49 -15.79 20.52
CA ASN A 265 -4.64 -15.82 21.98
C ASN A 265 -3.29 -15.97 22.73
N SER A 266 -2.17 -15.82 22.04
CA SER A 266 -0.82 -15.96 22.61
C SER A 266 -0.48 -14.84 23.61
N ARG A 267 0.56 -15.02 24.42
CA ARG A 267 1.07 -13.94 25.29
C ARG A 267 1.45 -12.72 24.45
N ALA A 268 1.15 -11.54 24.97
CA ALA A 268 1.29 -10.27 24.26
C ALA A 268 1.84 -9.18 25.19
N GLY A 269 2.64 -8.27 24.65
CA GLY A 269 2.98 -7.03 25.34
C GLY A 269 1.74 -6.12 25.51
N ASP A 270 1.85 -5.10 26.36
CA ASP A 270 0.71 -4.29 26.80
C ASP A 270 -0.03 -3.57 25.66
N LYS A 271 0.72 -3.13 24.65
CA LYS A 271 0.14 -2.54 23.44
C LYS A 271 -0.77 -3.49 22.69
N LEU A 272 -0.28 -4.70 22.42
CA LEU A 272 -1.03 -5.72 21.70
C LEU A 272 -2.22 -6.22 22.53
N LYS A 273 -2.07 -6.35 23.85
CA LYS A 273 -3.18 -6.61 24.78
C LYS A 273 -4.28 -5.54 24.64
N THR A 274 -3.88 -4.26 24.58
CA THR A 274 -4.82 -3.14 24.43
C THR A 274 -5.57 -3.21 23.10
N GLN A 275 -4.86 -3.39 21.99
CA GLN A 275 -5.47 -3.55 20.66
C GLN A 275 -6.47 -4.72 20.61
N ARG A 276 -6.09 -5.89 21.14
CA ARG A 276 -6.99 -7.05 21.23
C ARG A 276 -8.22 -6.78 22.08
N LYS A 277 -8.07 -6.08 23.21
CA LYS A 277 -9.18 -5.69 24.10
C LYS A 277 -10.14 -4.75 23.37
N GLU A 278 -9.63 -3.78 22.62
CA GLU A 278 -10.44 -2.85 21.85
C GLU A 278 -11.19 -3.54 20.70
N ILE A 279 -10.53 -4.41 19.94
CA ILE A 279 -11.18 -5.21 18.88
C ILE A 279 -12.35 -6.00 19.46
N LYS A 280 -12.11 -6.76 20.54
CA LYS A 280 -13.15 -7.56 21.21
C LYS A 280 -14.28 -6.68 21.75
N LYS A 281 -13.96 -5.53 22.35
CA LYS A 281 -14.94 -4.54 22.85
C LYS A 281 -15.82 -4.02 21.73
N TYR A 282 -15.25 -3.62 20.60
CA TYR A 282 -16.01 -3.02 19.50
C TYR A 282 -16.78 -4.05 18.67
N LEU A 283 -16.29 -5.30 18.53
CA LEU A 283 -17.07 -6.39 17.97
C LEU A 283 -18.34 -6.66 18.79
N LYS A 284 -18.24 -6.67 20.13
CA LYS A 284 -19.41 -6.82 21.03
C LYS A 284 -20.36 -5.63 20.93
N LYS A 285 -19.82 -4.41 20.90
CA LYS A 285 -20.61 -3.16 20.86
C LYS A 285 -21.34 -2.96 19.52
N ASN A 286 -20.72 -3.37 18.42
CA ASN A 286 -21.23 -3.17 17.05
C ASN A 286 -21.35 -4.53 16.33
N PRO A 287 -22.41 -5.33 16.59
CA PRO A 287 -22.55 -6.70 16.09
C PRO A 287 -22.65 -6.81 14.55
N LYS A 288 -22.89 -5.69 13.87
CA LYS A 288 -22.95 -5.62 12.40
C LYS A 288 -21.62 -5.23 11.76
N ASN A 289 -20.58 -4.92 12.54
CA ASN A 289 -19.25 -4.64 12.01
C ASN A 289 -18.34 -5.85 12.20
N TYR A 290 -17.35 -6.01 11.32
CA TYR A 290 -16.54 -7.21 11.26
C TYR A 290 -15.05 -6.87 11.32
N TRP A 291 -14.29 -7.73 11.99
CA TRP A 291 -12.84 -7.77 11.90
C TRP A 291 -12.47 -9.09 11.22
N LEU A 292 -11.84 -9.03 10.04
CA LEU A 292 -11.66 -10.21 9.19
C LEU A 292 -10.24 -10.29 8.64
N ASN A 293 -9.75 -11.51 8.48
CA ASN A 293 -8.68 -11.83 7.54
C ASN A 293 -9.28 -12.45 6.26
N THR A 294 -8.44 -12.97 5.36
CA THR A 294 -8.84 -13.60 4.09
C THR A 294 -9.87 -14.71 4.29
N ALA A 295 -9.67 -15.59 5.27
CA ALA A 295 -10.57 -16.69 5.55
C ALA A 295 -11.93 -16.20 6.06
N GLY A 296 -11.94 -15.31 7.06
CA GLY A 296 -13.18 -14.72 7.58
C GLY A 296 -13.99 -13.99 6.50
N LEU A 297 -13.32 -13.25 5.63
CA LEU A 297 -13.95 -12.56 4.49
C LEU A 297 -14.57 -13.56 3.51
N LYS A 298 -13.83 -14.59 3.08
CA LYS A 298 -14.35 -15.64 2.19
C LYS A 298 -15.59 -16.30 2.77
N THR A 299 -15.56 -16.64 4.06
CA THR A 299 -16.69 -17.31 4.72
C THR A 299 -17.90 -16.38 4.82
N LEU A 300 -17.73 -15.12 5.24
CA LEU A 300 -18.82 -14.13 5.30
C LEU A 300 -19.52 -13.98 3.94
N PHE A 301 -18.75 -13.77 2.87
CA PHE A 301 -19.33 -13.55 1.55
C PHE A 301 -19.82 -14.84 0.86
N SER A 302 -19.30 -16.01 1.25
CA SER A 302 -19.85 -17.30 0.82
C SER A 302 -21.21 -17.58 1.47
N ASP A 303 -21.36 -17.32 2.78
CA ASP A 303 -22.64 -17.45 3.48
C ASP A 303 -23.68 -16.50 2.88
N LEU A 304 -23.29 -15.24 2.61
CA LEU A 304 -24.12 -14.29 1.87
C LEU A 304 -24.56 -14.85 0.51
N ALA A 305 -23.63 -15.37 -0.29
CA ALA A 305 -23.94 -15.88 -1.63
C ALA A 305 -24.84 -17.12 -1.63
N LYS A 306 -24.91 -17.86 -0.51
CA LYS A 306 -25.79 -19.02 -0.31
C LYS A 306 -27.16 -18.65 0.30
N SER A 307 -27.39 -17.37 0.60
CA SER A 307 -28.60 -16.82 1.24
C SER A 307 -29.43 -15.95 0.30
#